data_AF-A0A7Y1XHK0-F1
#
_entry.id   AF-A0A7Y1XHK0-F1
#
_cell.length_a   1.000
_cell.length_b   1.000
_cell.length_c   1.000
_cell.angle_alpha   90.00
_cell.angle_beta   90.00
_cell.angle_gamma   90.00
#
_symmetry.space_group_name_H-M   'P 1'
#
loop_
_entity.id
_entity.type
_entity.pdbx_description
1 polymer ?
#
loop_
_entity_poly.entity_id
_entity_poly.type
_entity_poly.pdbx_seq_one_letter_code
_entity_poly.pdbx_strand_id
1 'polypeptide(L)'
;VLNEYIVLGALMGTFMFLNVWLIIWPNQKIALGMVEGDAKVAGPKALLASRTNTLFSAPMTFGMLAGPHFIEGYGAANWSSAGFLIGLALVLVLEVNAIMGKLGPMESVKGVIHSSLGLTAIIFGALYYL
;
A
#
# COMPACT_ATOMS: atom_id res chain seq x y z
N VAL A 1 -10.88 19.84 3.07
CA VAL A 1 -11.49 19.13 1.92
C VAL A 1 -10.53 18.03 1.50
N LEU A 2 -11.02 16.84 1.14
CA LEU A 2 -10.18 15.72 0.69
C LEU A 2 -10.00 15.81 -0.83
N ASN A 3 -8.74 15.83 -1.29
CA ASN A 3 -8.38 15.71 -2.70
C ASN A 3 -7.90 14.28 -3.01
N GLU A 4 -7.74 13.95 -4.29
CA GLU A 4 -7.42 12.59 -4.76
C GLU A 4 -6.13 12.02 -4.13
N TYR A 5 -5.11 12.87 -3.98
CA TYR A 5 -3.82 12.53 -3.36
C TYR A 5 -4.00 12.03 -1.92
N ILE A 6 -4.75 12.80 -1.12
CA ILE A 6 -5.03 12.46 0.29
C ILE A 6 -5.93 11.23 0.37
N VAL A 7 -6.91 11.08 -0.53
CA VAL A 7 -7.80 9.91 -0.56
C VAL A 7 -7.00 8.63 -0.81
N LEU A 8 -6.15 8.60 -1.83
CA LEU A 8 -5.30 7.43 -2.10
C LEU A 8 -4.30 7.18 -0.97
N GLY A 9 -3.71 8.25 -0.41
CA GLY A 9 -2.87 8.17 0.78
C GLY A 9 -3.59 7.52 1.96
N ALA A 10 -4.78 8.01 2.31
CA ALA A 10 -5.58 7.50 3.40
C ALA A 10 -6.01 6.05 3.18
N LEU A 11 -6.35 5.69 1.93
CA LEU A 11 -6.69 4.32 1.56
C LEU A 11 -5.52 3.36 1.81
N MET A 12 -4.34 3.68 1.29
CA MET A 12 -3.13 2.87 1.51
C MET A 12 -2.80 2.77 3.01
N GLY A 13 -2.88 3.88 3.76
CA GLY A 13 -2.67 3.86 5.21
C GLY A 13 -3.69 2.98 5.95
N THR A 14 -4.94 2.97 5.50
CA THR A 14 -6.00 2.12 6.05
C THR A 14 -5.73 0.64 5.78
N PHE A 15 -5.37 0.28 4.56
CA PHE A 15 -4.97 -1.10 4.25
C PHE A 15 -3.73 -1.52 5.03
N MET A 16 -2.73 -0.64 5.17
CA MET A 16 -1.56 -0.92 5.98
C MET A 16 -1.91 -1.23 7.43
N PHE A 17 -2.84 -0.45 8.01
CA PHE A 17 -3.38 -0.72 9.35
C PHE A 17 -4.09 -2.07 9.42
N LEU A 18 -5.00 -2.36 8.47
CA LEU A 18 -5.73 -3.63 8.43
C LEU A 18 -4.79 -4.83 8.26
N ASN A 19 -3.76 -4.71 7.40
CA ASN A 19 -2.73 -5.71 7.23
C ASN A 19 -2.01 -6.03 8.54
N VAL A 20 -1.69 -5.02 9.36
CA VAL A 20 -1.05 -5.24 10.67
C VAL A 20 -1.95 -6.07 11.58
N TRP A 21 -3.20 -5.67 11.76
CA TRP A 21 -4.06 -6.25 12.77
C TRP A 21 -4.74 -7.56 12.35
N LEU A 22 -5.09 -7.70 11.08
CA LEU A 22 -5.84 -8.84 10.57
C LEU A 22 -4.94 -9.95 9.98
N ILE A 23 -3.73 -9.61 9.50
CA ILE A 23 -2.85 -10.56 8.82
C ILE A 23 -1.53 -10.72 9.54
N ILE A 24 -0.75 -9.65 9.68
CA ILE A 24 0.62 -9.72 10.20
C ILE A 24 0.61 -10.20 11.65
N TRP A 25 -0.14 -9.55 12.54
CA TRP A 25 -0.13 -9.86 13.96
C TRP A 25 -0.63 -11.28 14.28
N PRO A 26 -1.79 -11.75 13.75
CA PRO A 26 -2.24 -13.13 13.99
C PRO A 26 -1.24 -14.18 13.50
N ASN A 27 -0.65 -13.99 12.32
CA ASN A 27 0.33 -14.93 11.77
C ASN A 27 1.68 -14.86 12.49
N GLN A 28 2.10 -13.68 12.94
CA GLN A 28 3.31 -13.52 13.75
C GLN A 28 3.18 -14.20 15.11
N LYS A 29 2.02 -14.15 15.77
CA LYS A 29 1.79 -14.89 17.02
C LYS A 29 2.03 -16.39 16.85
N ILE A 30 1.63 -16.97 15.72
CA ILE A 30 1.89 -18.38 15.39
C ILE A 30 3.38 -18.60 15.11
N ALA A 31 3.98 -17.77 14.26
CA ALA A 31 5.39 -17.92 13.86
C ALA A 31 6.37 -17.73 15.04
N LEU A 32 6.00 -16.91 16.02
CA LEU A 32 6.77 -16.66 17.24
C LEU A 32 6.48 -17.69 18.36
N GLY A 33 5.58 -18.65 18.14
CA GLY A 33 5.23 -19.68 19.12
C GLY A 33 4.38 -19.17 20.29
N MET A 34 3.73 -18.01 20.15
CA MET A 34 2.80 -17.48 21.17
C MET A 34 1.43 -18.19 21.14
N VAL A 35 1.07 -18.76 19.98
CA VAL A 35 -0.16 -19.52 19.74
C VAL A 35 0.19 -20.74 18.89
N GLU A 36 -0.50 -21.86 19.09
CA GLU A 36 -0.30 -23.07 18.28
C GLU A 36 -0.66 -22.84 16.80
N GLY A 37 0.14 -23.43 15.90
CA GLY A 37 -0.11 -23.41 14.47
C GLY A 37 1.14 -23.71 13.64
N ASP A 38 0.99 -23.80 12.32
CA ASP A 38 2.10 -24.06 11.41
C ASP A 38 2.87 -22.78 11.06
N ALA A 39 4.02 -22.59 11.71
CA ALA A 39 4.92 -21.48 11.47
C ALA A 39 5.43 -21.40 10.01
N LYS A 40 5.54 -22.53 9.29
CA LYS A 40 5.99 -22.57 7.90
C LYS A 40 4.96 -21.98 6.94
N VAL A 41 3.68 -21.95 7.34
CA VAL A 41 2.60 -21.31 6.58
C VAL A 41 2.36 -19.89 7.06
N ALA A 42 2.39 -19.65 8.37
CA ALA A 42 2.09 -18.34 8.96
C ALA A 42 3.18 -17.30 8.66
N GLY A 43 4.46 -17.66 8.79
CA GLY A 43 5.59 -16.75 8.58
C GLY A 43 5.59 -16.08 7.20
N PRO A 44 5.50 -16.85 6.09
CA PRO A 44 5.45 -16.27 4.74
C PRO A 44 4.26 -15.34 4.50
N LYS A 45 3.08 -15.64 5.07
CA LYS A 45 1.90 -14.77 4.97
C LYS A 45 2.12 -13.42 5.68
N ALA A 46 2.66 -13.45 6.90
CA ALA A 46 3.02 -12.23 7.62
C ALA A 46 4.07 -11.41 6.85
N LEU A 47 5.07 -12.07 6.27
CA LEU A 47 6.13 -11.41 5.50
C LEU A 47 5.58 -10.72 4.26
N LEU A 48 4.72 -11.38 3.49
CA LEU A 48 4.13 -10.81 2.28
C LEU A 48 3.34 -9.53 2.59
N ALA A 49 2.44 -9.57 3.58
CA ALA A 49 1.69 -8.40 4.02
C ALA A 49 2.62 -7.28 4.55
N SER A 50 3.68 -7.62 5.29
CA SER A 50 4.67 -6.65 5.76
C SER A 50 5.44 -5.98 4.61
N ARG A 51 5.75 -6.72 3.55
CA ARG A 51 6.40 -6.18 2.35
C ARG A 51 5.47 -5.29 1.55
N THR A 52 4.19 -5.65 1.42
CA THR A 52 3.18 -4.76 0.82
C THR A 52 3.00 -3.48 1.63
N ASN A 53 3.02 -3.54 2.97
CA ASN A 53 3.01 -2.33 3.78
C ASN A 53 4.23 -1.43 3.50
N THR A 54 5.41 -2.03 3.36
CA THR A 54 6.62 -1.28 2.99
C THR A 54 6.50 -0.67 1.58
N LEU A 55 5.92 -1.42 0.63
CA LEU A 55 5.65 -0.94 -0.73
C LEU A 55 4.73 0.29 -0.72
N PHE A 56 3.69 0.28 0.13
CA PHE A 56 2.73 1.38 0.26
C PHE A 56 3.24 2.59 1.04
N SER A 57 4.31 2.47 1.84
CA SER A 57 4.79 3.59 2.67
C SER A 57 5.17 4.85 1.89
N ALA A 58 5.95 4.73 0.80
CA ALA A 58 6.35 5.90 0.01
C ALA A 58 5.17 6.57 -0.72
N PRO A 59 4.32 5.84 -1.47
CA PRO A 59 3.19 6.48 -2.15
C PRO A 59 2.16 7.02 -1.16
N MET A 60 1.93 6.36 -0.03
CA MET A 60 1.05 6.88 1.02
C MET A 60 1.57 8.21 1.57
N THR A 61 2.84 8.24 1.99
CA THR A 61 3.46 9.45 2.55
C THR A 61 3.46 10.58 1.53
N PHE A 62 3.76 10.27 0.27
CA PHE A 62 3.71 11.25 -0.81
C PHE A 62 2.29 11.80 -0.99
N GLY A 63 1.26 10.96 -1.05
CA GLY A 63 -0.14 11.43 -1.20
C GLY A 63 -0.59 12.35 -0.06
N MET A 64 -0.19 12.03 1.17
CA MET A 64 -0.51 12.87 2.34
C MET A 64 0.22 14.22 2.33
N LEU A 65 1.49 14.25 1.89
CA LEU A 65 2.29 15.48 1.85
C LEU A 65 2.02 16.33 0.61
N ALA A 66 1.81 15.70 -0.55
CA ALA A 66 1.60 16.39 -1.81
C ALA A 66 0.23 17.09 -1.84
N GLY A 67 -0.82 16.50 -1.28
CA GLY A 67 -2.17 17.07 -1.35
C GLY A 67 -2.27 18.54 -0.92
N PRO A 68 -1.78 18.92 0.28
CA PRO A 68 -1.82 20.32 0.72
C PRO A 68 -0.79 21.24 0.05
N HIS A 69 0.26 20.70 -0.57
CA HIS A 69 1.45 21.45 -0.99
C HIS A 69 1.66 21.51 -2.51
N PHE A 70 0.96 20.69 -3.29
CA PHE A 70 1.10 20.60 -4.73
C PHE A 70 -0.25 20.68 -5.44
N ILE A 71 -0.30 21.61 -6.40
CA ILE A 71 -1.21 21.69 -7.56
C ILE A 71 -2.63 22.22 -7.33
N GLU A 72 -3.34 21.90 -6.24
CA GLU A 72 -4.73 22.43 -6.04
C GLU A 72 -5.12 22.85 -4.60
N GLY A 73 -4.22 22.68 -3.63
CA GLY A 73 -4.58 22.89 -2.22
C GLY A 73 -5.72 21.95 -1.79
N TYR A 74 -6.60 22.42 -0.90
CA TYR A 74 -7.78 21.66 -0.44
C TYR A 74 -8.94 21.71 -1.46
N GLY A 75 -8.69 21.26 -2.69
CA GLY A 75 -9.74 21.00 -3.69
C GLY A 75 -10.58 19.76 -3.34
N ALA A 76 -11.78 19.65 -3.93
CA ALA A 76 -12.61 18.45 -3.81
C ALA A 76 -12.14 17.36 -4.78
N ALA A 77 -11.99 16.13 -4.29
CA ALA A 77 -11.57 15.01 -5.11
C ALA A 77 -12.48 14.81 -6.35
N ASN A 78 -11.89 14.67 -7.53
CA ASN A 78 -12.59 14.28 -8.74
C ASN A 78 -12.60 12.75 -8.86
N TRP A 79 -13.59 12.13 -8.24
CA TRP A 79 -13.76 10.68 -8.18
C TRP A 79 -13.87 9.96 -9.53
N SER A 80 -14.02 10.70 -10.63
CA SER A 80 -14.15 10.17 -11.99
C SER A 80 -12.90 10.36 -12.86
N SER A 81 -11.84 11.01 -12.36
CA SER A 81 -10.61 11.18 -13.14
C SER A 81 -9.97 9.84 -13.48
N ALA A 82 -9.37 9.75 -14.67
CA ALA A 82 -8.71 8.53 -15.11
C ALA A 82 -7.52 8.21 -14.21
N GLY A 83 -6.73 9.21 -13.81
CA GLY A 83 -5.64 9.07 -12.86
C GLY A 83 -6.07 8.49 -11.52
N PHE A 84 -7.18 8.97 -10.95
CA PHE A 84 -7.70 8.46 -9.67
C PHE A 84 -8.13 7.00 -9.78
N LEU A 85 -8.87 6.65 -10.83
CA LEU A 85 -9.34 5.28 -11.04
C LEU A 85 -8.17 4.30 -11.27
N ILE A 86 -7.13 4.72 -12.00
CA ILE A 86 -5.91 3.91 -12.18
C ILE A 86 -5.19 3.73 -10.84
N GLY A 87 -5.00 4.80 -10.07
CA GLY A 87 -4.38 4.73 -8.74
C GLY A 87 -5.14 3.82 -7.78
N LEU A 88 -6.47 3.94 -7.75
CA LEU A 88 -7.34 3.09 -6.96
C LEU A 88 -7.22 1.61 -7.37
N ALA A 89 -7.29 1.32 -8.66
CA ALA A 89 -7.16 -0.04 -9.18
C ALA A 89 -5.81 -0.67 -8.80
N LEU A 90 -4.71 0.07 -8.94
CA LEU A 90 -3.37 -0.41 -8.57
C LEU A 90 -3.28 -0.74 -7.08
N VAL A 91 -3.76 0.14 -6.20
CA VAL A 91 -3.76 -0.08 -4.75
C VAL A 91 -4.56 -1.34 -4.40
N LEU A 92 -5.77 -1.49 -4.96
CA LEU A 92 -6.63 -2.64 -4.69
C LEU A 92 -6.02 -3.96 -5.19
N VAL A 93 -5.44 -3.98 -6.39
CA VAL A 93 -4.78 -5.18 -6.94
C VAL A 93 -3.58 -5.59 -6.09
N LEU A 94 -2.76 -4.62 -5.65
CA LEU A 94 -1.60 -4.89 -4.80
C LEU A 94 -2.00 -5.37 -3.41
N GLU A 95 -3.10 -4.84 -2.86
CA GLU A 95 -3.65 -5.30 -1.59
C GLU A 95 -4.20 -6.73 -1.70
N VAL A 96 -4.90 -7.07 -2.79
CA VAL A 96 -5.30 -8.46 -3.05
C VAL A 96 -4.09 -9.39 -3.13
N ASN A 97 -2.98 -8.95 -3.74
CA ASN A 97 -1.72 -9.70 -3.73
C ASN A 97 -1.15 -9.84 -2.31
N ALA A 98 -1.34 -8.87 -1.41
CA ALA A 98 -0.89 -8.98 -0.02
C ALA A 98 -1.57 -10.14 0.74
N ILE A 99 -2.83 -10.45 0.40
CA ILE A 99 -3.64 -11.46 1.08
C ILE A 99 -3.38 -12.86 0.52
N MET A 100 -3.28 -13.01 -0.81
CA MET A 100 -3.29 -14.32 -1.48
C MET A 100 -2.15 -14.53 -2.49
N GLY A 101 -1.28 -13.54 -2.64
CA GLY A 101 -0.31 -13.50 -3.72
C GLY A 101 1.08 -14.03 -3.38
N LYS A 102 2.08 -13.47 -4.04
CA LYS A 102 3.49 -13.85 -3.91
C LYS A 102 4.38 -12.61 -3.77
N LEU A 103 5.57 -12.79 -3.21
CA LEU A 103 6.52 -11.70 -2.95
C LEU A 103 7.03 -11.02 -4.22
N GLY A 104 7.27 -11.78 -5.28
CA GLY A 104 7.81 -11.26 -6.55
C GLY A 104 9.06 -10.39 -6.32
N PRO A 105 9.12 -9.16 -6.86
CA PRO A 105 10.29 -8.29 -6.70
C PRO A 105 10.51 -7.80 -5.26
N MET A 106 9.52 -7.93 -4.38
CA MET A 106 9.60 -7.50 -2.97
C MET A 106 10.27 -8.52 -2.05
N GLU A 107 10.76 -9.64 -2.60
CA GLU A 107 11.54 -10.62 -1.83
C GLU A 107 12.80 -9.99 -1.25
N SER A 108 13.44 -9.09 -2.00
CA SER A 108 14.62 -8.35 -1.55
C SER A 108 14.27 -6.97 -1.00
N VAL A 109 15.07 -6.49 -0.04
CA VAL A 109 14.95 -5.14 0.52
C VAL A 109 15.13 -4.07 -0.56
N LYS A 110 16.13 -4.22 -1.42
CA LYS A 110 16.35 -3.29 -2.55
C LYS A 110 15.15 -3.31 -3.48
N GLY A 111 14.61 -4.48 -3.81
CA GLY A 111 13.47 -4.63 -4.70
C GLY A 111 12.22 -3.92 -4.20
N VAL A 112 11.87 -4.05 -2.91
CA VAL A 112 10.70 -3.34 -2.35
C VAL A 112 10.90 -1.82 -2.33
N ILE A 113 12.10 -1.32 -2.06
CA ILE A 113 12.39 0.13 -2.08
C ILE A 113 12.19 0.70 -3.49
N HIS A 114 12.79 0.08 -4.51
CA HIS A 114 12.66 0.56 -5.90
C HIS A 114 11.22 0.43 -6.39
N SER A 115 10.53 -0.64 -6.00
CA SER A 115 9.11 -0.83 -6.35
C SER A 115 8.22 0.22 -5.69
N SER A 116 8.51 0.61 -4.44
CA SER A 116 7.73 1.63 -3.72
C SER A 116 7.87 3.02 -4.38
N LEU A 117 9.11 3.39 -4.74
CA LEU A 117 9.38 4.63 -5.47
C LEU A 117 8.80 4.62 -6.89
N GLY A 118 8.92 3.50 -7.60
CA GLY A 118 8.31 3.32 -8.92
C GLY A 118 6.78 3.41 -8.88
N LEU A 119 6.15 2.76 -7.89
CA LEU A 119 4.71 2.84 -7.66
C LEU A 119 4.26 4.28 -7.36
N THR A 120 5.05 5.01 -6.58
CA THR A 120 4.82 6.43 -6.28
C THR A 120 4.80 7.25 -7.58
N ALA A 121 5.84 7.11 -8.41
CA ALA A 121 5.93 7.82 -9.68
C ALA A 121 4.76 7.48 -10.63
N ILE A 122 4.35 6.20 -10.68
CA ILE A 122 3.24 5.77 -11.55
C ILE A 122 1.91 6.34 -11.07
N ILE A 123 1.57 6.19 -9.79
CA ILE A 123 0.27 6.65 -9.26
C ILE A 123 0.14 8.17 -9.39
N PHE A 124 1.14 8.92 -8.93
CA PHE A 124 1.05 10.37 -8.93
C PHE A 124 1.35 11.01 -10.29
N GLY A 125 2.09 10.32 -11.15
CA GLY A 125 2.18 10.67 -12.57
C GLY A 125 0.83 10.52 -13.26
N ALA A 126 0.12 9.40 -13.03
CA ALA A 126 -1.23 9.21 -13.56
C ALA A 126 -2.20 10.30 -13.07
N LEU A 127 -2.22 10.60 -11.77
CA LEU A 127 -3.05 11.68 -11.22
C LEU A 127 -2.74 13.06 -11.82
N TYR A 128 -1.48 13.34 -12.13
CA TYR A 128 -1.10 14.64 -12.65
C TYR A 128 -1.42 14.82 -14.14
N TYR A 129 -1.33 13.74 -14.93
CA TYR A 129 -1.41 13.82 -16.39
C TYR A 129 -2.73 13.31 -16.98
N LEU A 130 -3.57 12.59 -16.23
CA LEU A 130 -4.79 11.91 -16.71
C LEU A 130 -6.03 12.22 -15.86
#